data_AF-A0A3M7B0S9-F1
#
_entry.id   AF-A0A3M7B0S9-F1
#
_cell.length_a   1.000
_cell.length_b   1.000
_cell.length_c   1.000
_cell.angle_alpha   90.00
_cell.angle_beta   90.00
_cell.angle_gamma   90.00
#
_symmetry.space_group_name_H-M   'P 1'
#
loop_
_entity.id
_entity.type
_entity.pdbx_description
1 polymer ?
#
loop_
_entity_poly.entity_id
_entity_poly.type
_entity_poly.pdbx_seq_one_letter_code
_entity_poly.pdbx_strand_id
1 'polypeptide(L)'
;MDNGKRRHKACDACSQRKVRCNGQQRCQQCEHFNLLCKYSAPAPRLQYERRSTKPAKRLKDTVQAIAPLATSASVHGASWTAGINGASMQYQAPAEVDDNNFFISLLSDFETFVLPFHPAITMAEAQRAIETMSENQEARAFVYGLIAVTLNLTHSLRSNTTPESSDISKWVSMSLDALRPVLLQEHISVRRVATLQFLHVCFMGLGRYDIAFYYLRQSVTMLEILRIEDSSSMLMLSFTERSQRQRLYWTVFIHERFYAIACHRPALLRPLDTLPEPDGTIPIEINTGFIQIIRLFLHIDDDMLSKWFATFDSEQHIDLTWIVEKHQQIDAETAGSGDEVACLSSRQQVDLLITKHWLRMLVWQIAMSKCLLSSGSSEQSMSLLFPIGISKQLRELIASVSKQDIEVHGSGIQQKLFELTDTIASVVLTVPASSLQERRQRVDDFNFLFRFWKSLPRPNSVQQELLESKHSKLAEIEL
;
A
#
# COMPACT_ATOMS: atom_id res chain seq x y z
N MET A 1 -49.91 25.26 -59.38
CA MET A 1 -48.59 25.20 -58.73
C MET A 1 -48.83 25.19 -57.24
N ASP A 2 -48.86 24.00 -56.65
CA ASP A 2 -49.26 23.82 -55.25
C ASP A 2 -48.09 24.20 -54.34
N ASN A 3 -48.19 25.38 -53.73
CA ASN A 3 -47.12 25.99 -52.94
C ASN A 3 -47.12 25.35 -51.54
N GLY A 4 -46.63 24.11 -51.45
CA GLY A 4 -46.59 23.33 -50.22
C GLY A 4 -45.75 24.01 -49.14
N LYS A 5 -46.37 24.27 -47.97
CA LYS A 5 -45.74 24.87 -46.79
C LYS A 5 -44.38 24.23 -46.49
N ARG A 6 -43.30 24.99 -46.72
CA ARG A 6 -41.91 24.62 -46.39
C ARG A 6 -41.75 24.50 -44.87
N ARG A 7 -41.31 23.34 -44.38
CA ARG A 7 -41.01 23.13 -42.96
C ARG A 7 -39.59 23.60 -42.64
N HIS A 8 -39.42 24.44 -41.62
CA HIS A 8 -38.12 25.00 -41.19
C HIS A 8 -37.19 23.97 -40.50
N LYS A 9 -37.71 22.81 -40.11
CA LYS A 9 -36.96 21.71 -39.46
C LYS A 9 -36.67 20.62 -40.49
N ALA A 10 -35.50 19.97 -40.41
CA ALA A 10 -35.23 18.76 -41.18
C ALA A 10 -36.14 17.60 -40.75
N CYS A 11 -36.49 16.70 -41.67
CA CYS A 11 -37.21 15.47 -41.33
C CYS A 11 -36.35 14.53 -40.46
N ASP A 12 -36.99 13.58 -39.79
CA ASP A 12 -36.34 12.68 -38.82
C ASP A 12 -35.20 11.87 -39.48
N ALA A 13 -35.42 11.36 -40.70
CA ALA A 13 -34.42 10.59 -41.44
C ALA A 13 -33.22 11.43 -41.89
N CYS A 14 -33.43 12.64 -42.42
CA CYS A 14 -32.34 13.55 -42.79
C CYS A 14 -31.58 14.04 -41.55
N SER A 15 -32.28 14.26 -40.43
CA SER A 15 -31.68 14.67 -39.16
C SER A 15 -30.80 13.58 -38.57
N GLN A 16 -31.25 12.32 -38.56
CA GLN A 16 -30.45 11.17 -38.10
C GLN A 16 -29.22 10.95 -38.97
N ARG A 17 -29.35 11.10 -40.29
CA ARG A 17 -28.25 10.95 -41.26
C ARG A 17 -27.36 12.19 -41.37
N LYS A 18 -27.66 13.29 -40.67
CA LYS A 18 -26.94 14.58 -40.74
C LYS A 18 -26.77 15.12 -42.16
N VAL A 19 -27.80 15.04 -42.99
CA VAL A 19 -27.82 15.54 -44.38
C VAL A 19 -28.85 16.66 -44.59
N ARG A 20 -28.66 17.48 -45.62
CA ARG A 20 -29.53 18.64 -45.90
C ARG A 20 -30.93 18.17 -46.31
N CYS A 21 -31.96 18.74 -45.68
CA CYS A 21 -33.36 18.47 -45.96
C CYS A 21 -34.01 19.68 -46.65
N ASN A 22 -34.77 19.48 -47.72
CA ASN A 22 -35.44 20.57 -48.44
C ASN A 22 -36.78 21.00 -47.81
N GLY A 23 -37.25 20.31 -46.76
CA GLY A 23 -38.40 20.72 -45.95
C GLY A 23 -39.79 20.49 -46.58
N GLN A 24 -39.87 19.75 -47.69
CA GLN A 24 -41.14 19.35 -48.33
C GLN A 24 -41.83 18.21 -47.57
N GLN A 25 -43.13 17.97 -47.85
CA GLN A 25 -43.92 16.90 -47.23
C GLN A 25 -43.26 15.51 -47.39
N ARG A 26 -42.69 15.26 -48.57
CA ARG A 26 -41.73 14.18 -48.85
C ARG A 26 -40.47 14.83 -49.41
N CYS A 27 -39.37 14.84 -48.64
CA CYS A 27 -38.15 15.53 -49.08
C CYS A 27 -37.40 14.73 -50.16
N GLN A 28 -36.72 15.42 -51.08
CA GLN A 28 -35.98 14.81 -52.19
C GLN A 28 -34.97 13.74 -51.71
N GLN A 29 -34.33 13.96 -50.56
CA GLN A 29 -33.37 13.00 -50.01
C GLN A 29 -34.06 11.72 -49.49
N CYS A 30 -35.25 11.82 -48.91
CA CYS A 30 -36.00 10.64 -48.51
C CYS A 30 -36.62 9.94 -49.72
N GLU A 31 -37.00 10.68 -50.75
CA GLU A 31 -37.52 10.13 -52.00
C GLU A 31 -36.45 9.34 -52.76
N HIS A 32 -35.26 9.92 -52.95
CA HIS A 32 -34.16 9.29 -53.67
C HIS A 32 -33.67 8.00 -53.00
N PHE A 33 -33.60 7.97 -51.66
CA PHE A 33 -33.16 6.80 -50.90
C PHE A 33 -34.30 5.90 -50.42
N ASN A 34 -35.53 6.15 -50.91
CA ASN A 34 -36.75 5.44 -50.54
C ASN A 34 -36.96 5.27 -49.01
N LEU A 35 -36.68 6.33 -48.25
CA LEU A 35 -36.83 6.38 -46.81
C LEU A 35 -38.16 7.01 -46.40
N LEU A 36 -38.65 6.60 -45.23
CA LEU A 36 -39.84 7.21 -44.63
C LEU A 36 -39.55 8.66 -44.21
N CYS A 37 -40.17 9.62 -44.89
CA CYS A 37 -40.04 11.04 -44.59
C CYS A 37 -41.08 11.46 -43.53
N LYS A 38 -40.66 11.62 -42.28
CA LYS A 38 -41.53 12.04 -41.17
C LYS A 38 -40.95 13.25 -40.46
N TYR A 39 -41.82 14.16 -40.02
CA TYR A 39 -41.44 15.33 -39.21
C TYR A 39 -42.12 15.18 -37.85
N SER A 40 -41.45 14.52 -36.91
CA SER A 40 -42.01 14.32 -35.58
C SER A 40 -41.84 15.59 -34.73
N ALA A 41 -42.89 15.92 -33.97
CA ALA A 41 -42.82 16.97 -32.94
C ALA A 41 -41.79 16.54 -31.86
N PRO A 42 -41.01 17.48 -31.30
CA PRO A 42 -40.13 17.15 -30.18
C PRO A 42 -40.96 16.60 -29.03
N ALA A 43 -40.61 15.41 -28.54
CA ALA A 43 -41.27 14.81 -27.39
C ALA A 43 -41.07 15.69 -26.13
N PRO A 44 -42.08 15.81 -25.25
CA PRO A 44 -41.87 16.37 -23.91
C PRO A 44 -40.77 15.56 -23.22
N ARG A 45 -39.84 16.23 -22.54
CA ARG A 45 -38.79 15.59 -21.75
C ARG A 45 -39.40 14.84 -20.57
N LEU A 46 -39.86 13.62 -20.80
CA LEU A 46 -39.96 12.61 -19.77
C LEU A 46 -38.54 12.15 -19.47
N GLN A 47 -38.10 12.38 -18.22
CA GLN A 47 -36.86 11.83 -17.66
C GLN A 47 -36.98 10.31 -17.58
N TYR A 48 -36.87 9.65 -18.73
CA TYR A 48 -36.57 8.23 -18.79
C TYR A 48 -35.05 8.13 -18.68
N GLU A 49 -34.58 7.80 -17.48
CA GLU A 49 -33.19 7.43 -17.24
C GLU A 49 -32.80 6.31 -18.22
N ARG A 50 -32.10 6.69 -19.28
CA ARG A 50 -31.33 5.74 -20.07
C ARG A 50 -30.32 5.11 -19.11
N ARG A 51 -30.52 3.84 -18.78
CA ARG A 51 -29.46 2.89 -18.39
C ARG A 51 -28.42 2.88 -19.51
N SER A 52 -27.56 3.89 -19.49
CA SER A 52 -26.28 3.90 -20.14
C SER A 52 -25.40 2.95 -19.34
N THR A 53 -24.72 2.05 -20.05
CA THR A 53 -23.56 1.30 -19.60
C THR A 53 -22.56 2.25 -18.91
N LYS A 54 -22.73 2.42 -17.60
CA LYS A 54 -21.88 3.22 -16.70
C LYS A 54 -21.06 2.41 -15.67
N PRO A 55 -20.75 1.10 -15.83
CA PRO A 55 -19.93 0.42 -14.81
C PRO A 55 -18.55 1.08 -14.71
N ALA A 56 -17.92 1.45 -15.83
CA ALA A 56 -16.60 2.08 -15.83
C ALA A 56 -16.54 3.46 -15.15
N LYS A 57 -17.63 4.27 -15.21
CA LYS A 57 -17.61 5.64 -14.64
C LYS A 57 -17.80 5.64 -13.12
N ARG A 58 -18.66 4.78 -12.58
CA ARG A 58 -18.82 4.61 -11.12
C ARG A 58 -17.58 3.99 -10.47
N LEU A 59 -16.89 3.11 -11.19
CA LEU A 59 -15.64 2.52 -10.72
C LEU A 59 -14.55 3.59 -10.58
N LYS A 60 -14.39 4.49 -11.58
CA LYS A 60 -13.44 5.62 -11.51
C LYS A 60 -13.63 6.49 -10.27
N ASP A 61 -14.87 6.82 -9.93
CA ASP A 61 -15.18 7.63 -8.75
C ASP A 61 -14.79 6.92 -7.43
N THR A 62 -14.61 5.59 -7.45
CA THR A 62 -14.18 4.83 -6.26
C THR A 62 -12.65 4.81 -6.11
N VAL A 63 -11.91 4.82 -7.22
CA VAL A 63 -10.43 4.93 -7.18
C VAL A 63 -9.96 6.30 -6.69
N GLN A 64 -10.79 7.35 -6.84
CA GLN A 64 -10.51 8.67 -6.26
C GLN A 64 -10.43 8.70 -4.73
N ALA A 65 -10.86 7.65 -4.02
CA ALA A 65 -10.82 7.54 -2.57
C ALA A 65 -9.51 6.94 -1.99
N ILE A 66 -8.52 6.59 -2.82
CA ILE A 66 -7.34 5.78 -2.42
C ILE A 66 -6.20 6.62 -1.78
N ALA A 67 -6.49 7.78 -1.18
CA ALA A 67 -5.52 8.49 -0.34
C ALA A 67 -6.06 8.69 1.10
N PRO A 68 -6.11 7.65 1.95
CA PRO A 68 -6.70 7.78 3.29
C PRO A 68 -5.68 8.21 4.37
N LEU A 69 -4.37 8.07 4.13
CA LEU A 69 -3.37 8.25 5.20
C LEU A 69 -2.81 9.68 5.29
N ALA A 70 -2.59 10.31 4.13
CA ALA A 70 -2.08 11.69 4.07
C ALA A 70 -3.13 12.76 4.42
N THR A 71 -4.42 12.40 4.45
CA THR A 71 -5.55 13.31 4.73
C THR A 71 -5.78 13.57 6.22
N SER A 72 -4.93 13.04 7.11
CA SER A 72 -4.96 13.40 8.55
C SER A 72 -4.47 14.82 8.86
N ALA A 73 -4.11 15.61 7.84
CA ALA A 73 -3.94 17.05 7.98
C ALA A 73 -5.28 17.77 7.73
N SER A 74 -6.12 17.91 8.75
CA SER A 74 -7.01 19.08 8.79
C SER A 74 -6.11 20.32 8.87
N VAL A 75 -5.77 20.88 7.71
CA VAL A 75 -5.27 22.26 7.60
C VAL A 75 -6.44 23.18 7.88
N HIS A 76 -6.88 23.21 9.13
CA HIS A 76 -7.55 24.35 9.70
C HIS A 76 -6.55 24.97 10.65
N GLY A 77 -6.02 26.11 10.22
CA GLY A 77 -5.20 26.98 11.06
C GLY A 77 -6.00 27.41 12.27
N ALA A 78 -5.99 26.58 13.32
CA ALA A 78 -6.16 27.07 14.66
C ALA A 78 -4.95 27.96 14.91
N SER A 79 -5.20 29.26 15.01
CA SER A 79 -4.23 30.23 15.51
C SER A 79 -3.86 29.81 16.93
N TRP A 80 -2.78 29.02 17.06
CA TRP A 80 -2.13 28.80 18.33
C TRP A 80 -1.39 30.10 18.65
N THR A 81 -2.09 31.00 19.35
CA THR A 81 -1.41 32.01 20.13
C THR A 81 -0.55 31.26 21.13
N ALA A 82 0.76 31.23 20.87
CA ALA A 82 1.75 30.63 21.74
C ALA A 82 1.72 31.37 23.08
N GLY A 83 0.96 30.83 24.04
CA GLY A 83 1.22 31.06 25.45
C GLY A 83 2.60 30.48 25.74
N ILE A 84 3.57 31.37 25.89
CA ILE A 84 4.93 31.07 26.34
C ILE A 84 4.81 30.52 27.77
N ASN A 85 4.62 29.21 27.88
CA ASN A 85 4.88 28.43 29.08
C ASN A 85 5.54 27.15 28.61
N GLY A 86 6.86 27.20 28.46
CA GLY A 86 7.71 26.05 28.17
C GLY A 86 7.71 25.09 29.34
N ALA A 87 6.66 24.28 29.48
CA ALA A 87 6.76 23.00 30.17
C ALA A 87 7.41 22.03 29.18
N SER A 88 8.74 22.02 29.17
CA SER A 88 9.49 20.90 28.63
C SER A 88 8.96 19.63 29.32
N MET A 89 8.35 18.71 28.58
CA MET A 89 8.14 17.34 29.08
C MET A 89 9.51 16.66 29.15
N GLN A 90 10.33 17.07 30.11
CA GLN A 90 11.44 16.27 30.59
C GLN A 90 10.81 15.12 31.36
N TYR A 91 10.61 13.98 30.71
CA TYR A 91 10.45 12.73 31.43
C TYR A 91 11.78 12.46 32.13
N GLN A 92 11.84 12.75 33.43
CA GLN A 92 12.89 12.21 34.27
C GLN A 92 12.79 10.70 34.18
N ALA A 93 13.83 10.06 33.64
CA ALA A 93 13.93 8.61 33.57
C ALA A 93 13.61 8.05 34.97
N PRO A 94 12.57 7.20 35.13
CA PRO A 94 12.46 6.40 36.34
C PRO A 94 13.75 5.58 36.46
N ALA A 95 14.15 5.29 37.70
CA ALA A 95 15.31 4.45 38.03
C ALA A 95 15.48 3.33 37.00
N GLU A 96 16.70 3.23 36.46
CA GLU A 96 17.12 2.29 35.44
C GLU A 96 16.34 0.98 35.56
N VAL A 97 15.63 0.58 34.49
CA VAL A 97 15.20 -0.81 34.35
C VAL A 97 16.49 -1.61 34.15
N ASP A 98 17.22 -1.82 35.25
CA ASP A 98 18.44 -2.60 35.34
C ASP A 98 18.05 -4.07 35.48
N ASP A 99 17.38 -4.56 34.46
CA ASP A 99 17.20 -5.99 34.31
C ASP A 99 17.65 -6.34 32.90
N ASN A 100 18.96 -6.51 32.73
CA ASN A 100 19.54 -7.09 31.52
C ASN A 100 18.78 -8.36 31.09
N ASN A 101 18.18 -9.09 32.03
CA ASN A 101 17.31 -10.23 31.74
C ASN A 101 16.06 -9.85 30.92
N PHE A 102 15.46 -8.68 31.14
CA PHE A 102 14.34 -8.19 30.32
C PHE A 102 14.78 -7.98 28.87
N PHE A 103 15.89 -7.27 28.63
CA PHE A 103 16.39 -7.02 27.28
C PHE A 103 16.79 -8.32 26.57
N ILE A 104 17.47 -9.22 27.27
CA ILE A 104 17.88 -10.53 26.75
C ILE A 104 16.64 -11.39 26.42
N SER A 105 15.59 -11.36 27.26
CA SER A 105 14.36 -12.14 27.02
C SER A 105 13.65 -11.73 25.72
N LEU A 106 13.83 -10.50 25.24
CA LEU A 106 13.25 -10.01 23.99
C LEU A 106 14.04 -10.38 22.75
N LEU A 107 15.27 -10.91 22.87
CA LEU A 107 16.08 -11.29 21.72
C LEU A 107 15.42 -12.41 20.89
N SER A 108 14.75 -13.37 21.53
CA SER A 108 14.02 -14.42 20.80
C SER A 108 12.87 -13.87 19.96
N ASP A 109 12.17 -12.85 20.46
CA ASP A 109 11.14 -12.16 19.70
C ASP A 109 11.74 -11.30 18.59
N PHE A 110 12.86 -10.64 18.84
CA PHE A 110 13.59 -9.90 17.80
C PHE A 110 13.98 -10.83 16.64
N GLU A 111 14.58 -11.99 16.94
CA GLU A 111 14.94 -13.00 15.94
C GLU A 111 13.74 -13.47 15.12
N THR A 112 12.61 -13.65 15.79
CA THR A 112 11.42 -14.24 15.18
C THR A 112 10.58 -13.21 14.38
N PHE A 113 10.46 -11.99 14.87
CA PHE A 113 9.47 -11.01 14.39
C PHE A 113 10.06 -9.75 13.77
N VAL A 114 11.31 -9.40 14.07
CA VAL A 114 11.96 -8.18 13.55
C VAL A 114 13.02 -8.53 12.52
N LEU A 115 13.96 -9.43 12.85
CA LEU A 115 15.09 -9.79 12.01
C LEU A 115 14.69 -10.24 10.58
N PRO A 116 13.59 -11.00 10.36
CA PRO A 116 13.19 -11.39 9.01
C PRO A 116 12.83 -10.23 8.08
N PHE A 117 12.43 -9.08 8.63
CA PHE A 117 11.98 -7.90 7.89
C PHE A 117 12.94 -6.71 8.01
N HIS A 118 13.81 -6.71 9.02
CA HIS A 118 14.87 -5.72 9.25
C HIS A 118 16.23 -6.39 9.49
N PRO A 119 16.79 -7.13 8.52
CA PRO A 119 17.99 -7.95 8.72
C PRO A 119 19.29 -7.15 8.77
N ALA A 120 19.24 -5.82 8.88
CA ALA A 120 20.41 -4.96 8.88
C ALA A 120 21.34 -5.20 10.09
N ILE A 121 20.78 -5.55 11.25
CA ILE A 121 21.53 -5.82 12.48
C ILE A 121 21.33 -7.28 12.88
N THR A 122 22.42 -8.00 13.10
CA THR A 122 22.41 -9.42 13.46
C THR A 122 22.07 -9.65 14.94
N MET A 123 21.76 -10.90 15.30
CA MET A 123 21.56 -11.32 16.70
C MET A 123 22.78 -10.98 17.58
N ALA A 124 23.99 -11.26 17.10
CA ALA A 124 25.22 -11.00 17.83
C ALA A 124 25.45 -9.49 18.07
N GLU A 125 25.03 -8.65 17.12
CA GLU A 125 25.16 -7.20 17.23
C GLU A 125 24.08 -6.59 18.13
N ALA A 126 22.86 -7.13 18.10
CA ALA A 126 21.82 -6.77 19.05
C ALA A 126 22.24 -7.12 20.49
N GLN A 127 22.78 -8.32 20.71
CA GLN A 127 23.31 -8.73 22.01
C GLN A 127 24.45 -7.81 22.48
N ARG A 128 25.42 -7.51 21.61
CA ARG A 128 26.52 -6.58 21.93
C ARG A 128 26.03 -5.17 22.26
N ALA A 129 24.96 -4.71 21.60
CA ALA A 129 24.36 -3.42 21.90
C ALA A 129 23.73 -3.40 23.31
N ILE A 130 23.09 -4.50 23.73
CA ILE A 130 22.58 -4.66 25.11
C ILE A 130 23.75 -4.65 26.11
N GLU A 131 24.82 -5.39 25.85
CA GLU A 131 26.00 -5.45 26.73
C GLU A 131 26.68 -4.09 26.92
N THR A 132 26.60 -3.20 25.94
CA THR A 132 27.33 -1.91 25.94
C THR A 132 26.45 -0.69 26.17
N MET A 133 25.13 -0.84 26.34
CA MET A 133 24.19 0.29 26.43
C MET A 133 24.38 1.19 27.65
N SER A 134 24.95 0.67 28.74
CA SER A 134 25.27 1.45 29.96
C SER A 134 26.35 2.50 29.69
N GLU A 135 27.27 2.22 28.77
CA GLU A 135 28.42 3.09 28.48
C GLU A 135 28.30 3.81 27.12
N ASN A 136 27.57 3.23 26.17
CA ASN A 136 27.41 3.75 24.83
C ASN A 136 25.97 4.24 24.59
N GLN A 137 25.81 5.56 24.47
CA GLN A 137 24.50 6.18 24.27
C GLN A 137 23.83 5.82 22.93
N GLU A 138 24.60 5.61 21.86
CA GLU A 138 24.03 5.16 20.58
C GLU A 138 23.52 3.72 20.70
N ALA A 139 24.28 2.85 21.38
CA ALA A 139 23.82 1.49 21.71
C ALA A 139 22.54 1.53 22.55
N ARG A 140 22.44 2.45 23.52
CA ARG A 140 21.24 2.66 24.33
C ARG A 140 20.03 3.09 23.51
N ALA A 141 20.19 4.09 22.65
CA ALA A 141 19.12 4.56 21.75
C ALA A 141 18.62 3.42 20.86
N PHE A 142 19.56 2.64 20.32
CA PHE A 142 19.26 1.45 19.52
C PHE A 142 18.50 0.39 20.32
N VAL A 143 18.94 0.02 21.52
CA VAL A 143 18.27 -0.99 22.35
C VAL A 143 16.85 -0.56 22.71
N TYR A 144 16.64 0.71 23.07
CA TYR A 144 15.29 1.22 23.32
C TYR A 144 14.40 1.18 22.06
N GLY A 145 14.97 1.51 20.89
CA GLY A 145 14.27 1.38 19.61
C GLY A 145 13.94 -0.07 19.25
N LEU A 146 14.87 -1.00 19.52
CA LEU A 146 14.74 -2.44 19.30
C LEU A 146 13.59 -3.01 20.13
N ILE A 147 13.48 -2.59 21.39
CA ILE A 147 12.38 -2.99 22.28
C ILE A 147 11.06 -2.42 21.77
N ALA A 148 11.04 -1.12 21.43
CA ALA A 148 9.84 -0.46 20.94
C ALA A 148 9.29 -1.19 19.69
N VAL A 149 10.15 -1.50 18.72
CA VAL A 149 9.71 -2.18 17.48
C VAL A 149 9.31 -3.63 17.75
N THR A 150 10.05 -4.35 18.59
CA THR A 150 9.69 -5.74 18.98
C THR A 150 8.32 -5.76 19.65
N LEU A 151 8.05 -4.85 20.59
CA LEU A 151 6.74 -4.73 21.24
C LEU A 151 5.65 -4.30 20.26
N ASN A 152 5.96 -3.40 19.32
CA ASN A 152 5.02 -2.97 18.29
C ASN A 152 4.57 -4.12 17.39
N LEU A 153 5.49 -5.01 16.99
CA LEU A 153 5.18 -6.16 16.14
C LEU A 153 4.62 -7.36 16.92
N THR A 154 4.89 -7.48 18.22
CA THR A 154 4.41 -8.59 19.07
C THR A 154 3.24 -8.23 19.99
N HIS A 155 2.67 -7.04 19.86
CA HIS A 155 1.64 -6.53 20.77
C HIS A 155 0.46 -7.49 20.97
N SER A 156 -0.01 -8.17 19.93
CA SER A 156 -1.15 -9.10 20.06
C SER A 156 -0.82 -10.34 20.91
N LEU A 157 0.46 -10.74 20.97
CA LEU A 157 0.94 -11.86 21.79
C LEU A 157 1.07 -11.49 23.26
N ARG A 158 1.23 -10.20 23.54
CA ARG A 158 1.58 -9.66 24.85
C ARG A 158 0.38 -9.07 25.60
N SER A 159 -0.84 -9.32 25.13
CA SER A 159 -2.10 -8.83 25.73
C SER A 159 -2.29 -9.18 27.22
N ASN A 160 -1.52 -10.14 27.75
CA ASN A 160 -1.53 -10.55 29.17
C ASN A 160 -0.35 -10.02 30.01
N THR A 161 0.52 -9.16 29.47
CA THR A 161 1.71 -8.62 30.18
C THR A 161 1.41 -7.31 30.92
N THR A 162 2.23 -6.95 31.91
CA THR A 162 2.07 -5.72 32.69
C THR A 162 2.09 -4.47 31.78
N PRO A 163 1.20 -3.48 31.99
CA PRO A 163 1.05 -2.32 31.08
C PRO A 163 2.33 -1.48 30.88
N GLU A 164 3.17 -1.37 31.92
CA GLU A 164 4.35 -0.50 31.90
C GLU A 164 5.52 -1.04 31.09
N SER A 165 5.60 -2.36 30.88
CA SER A 165 6.64 -3.02 30.08
C SER A 165 6.25 -3.14 28.60
N SER A 166 4.97 -3.02 28.28
CA SER A 166 4.41 -3.12 26.92
C SER A 166 4.04 -1.77 26.29
N ASP A 167 4.31 -0.66 26.97
CA ASP A 167 4.07 0.69 26.44
C ASP A 167 5.12 1.05 25.38
N ILE A 168 4.72 0.89 24.11
CA ILE A 168 5.53 1.27 22.94
C ILE A 168 5.92 2.75 22.99
N SER A 169 5.03 3.64 23.46
CA SER A 169 5.28 5.10 23.45
C SER A 169 6.36 5.48 24.45
N LYS A 170 6.42 4.79 25.60
CA LYS A 170 7.51 4.93 26.58
C LYS A 170 8.86 4.59 25.95
N TRP A 171 8.99 3.43 25.31
CA TRP A 171 10.27 2.99 24.72
C TRP A 171 10.67 3.84 23.51
N VAL A 172 9.72 4.29 22.70
CA VAL A 172 9.97 5.28 21.64
C VAL A 172 10.53 6.57 22.24
N SER A 173 9.93 7.09 23.31
CA SER A 173 10.39 8.32 23.97
C SER A 173 11.81 8.15 24.53
N MET A 174 12.07 7.05 25.22
CA MET A 174 13.42 6.74 25.75
C MET A 174 14.46 6.62 24.63
N SER A 175 14.11 5.99 23.50
CA SER A 175 14.99 5.90 22.33
C SER A 175 15.32 7.27 21.76
N LEU A 176 14.32 8.16 21.65
CA LEU A 176 14.50 9.53 21.19
C LEU A 176 15.36 10.37 22.13
N ASP A 177 15.15 10.25 23.44
CA ASP A 177 15.95 10.96 24.45
C ASP A 177 17.42 10.51 24.43
N ALA A 178 17.65 9.21 24.20
CA ALA A 178 18.99 8.67 24.04
C ALA A 178 19.61 9.04 22.67
N LEU A 179 18.81 9.24 21.62
CA LEU A 179 19.29 9.55 20.28
C LEU A 179 19.74 11.02 20.17
N ARG A 180 21.06 11.25 20.21
CA ARG A 180 21.60 12.61 20.10
C ARG A 180 21.34 13.22 18.71
N PRO A 181 21.16 14.54 18.61
CA PRO A 181 21.20 15.26 17.33
C PRO A 181 22.53 15.04 16.61
N VAL A 182 22.54 15.12 15.27
CA VAL A 182 23.78 15.05 14.49
C VAL A 182 24.62 16.29 14.75
N LEU A 183 25.81 16.12 15.34
CA LEU A 183 26.74 17.22 15.68
C LEU A 183 27.90 17.36 14.67
N LEU A 184 28.71 18.41 14.82
CA LEU A 184 29.75 18.84 13.86
C LEU A 184 30.77 17.75 13.47
N GLN A 185 31.07 16.80 14.37
CA GLN A 185 32.08 15.75 14.17
C GLN A 185 31.47 14.34 14.23
N GLU A 186 30.17 14.19 13.95
CA GLU A 186 29.50 12.91 14.08
C GLU A 186 29.64 12.04 12.84
N HIS A 187 29.96 10.76 13.05
CA HIS A 187 29.94 9.74 12.01
C HIS A 187 28.57 9.06 12.00
N ILE A 188 27.89 9.10 10.86
CA ILE A 188 26.66 8.35 10.65
C ILE A 188 27.00 6.85 10.64
N SER A 189 26.34 6.07 11.50
CA SER A 189 26.51 4.63 11.60
C SER A 189 25.28 3.87 11.11
N VAL A 190 25.47 2.60 10.74
CA VAL A 190 24.37 1.65 10.47
C VAL A 190 23.40 1.58 11.65
N ARG A 191 23.92 1.54 12.89
CA ARG A 191 23.11 1.44 14.12
C ARG A 191 22.18 2.64 14.29
N ARG A 192 22.69 3.85 14.04
CA ARG A 192 21.88 5.07 14.09
C ARG A 192 20.72 5.00 13.09
N VAL A 193 21.01 4.63 11.85
CA VAL A 193 20.00 4.54 10.79
C VAL A 193 18.99 3.41 11.07
N ALA A 194 19.44 2.27 11.61
CA ALA A 194 18.55 1.20 12.06
C ALA A 194 17.62 1.65 13.20
N THR A 195 18.13 2.45 14.14
CA THR A 195 17.33 3.06 15.22
C THR A 195 16.22 3.94 14.65
N LEU A 196 16.54 4.79 13.65
CA LEU A 196 15.56 5.61 12.96
C LEU A 196 14.50 4.76 12.23
N GLN A 197 14.89 3.63 11.66
CA GLN A 197 13.96 2.70 11.03
C GLN A 197 13.02 2.03 12.03
N PHE A 198 13.51 1.66 13.22
CA PHE A 198 12.64 1.16 14.29
C PHE A 198 11.65 2.21 14.77
N LEU A 199 12.09 3.46 14.94
CA LEU A 199 11.21 4.58 15.27
C LEU A 199 10.16 4.81 14.18
N HIS A 200 10.56 4.78 12.91
CA HIS A 200 9.65 4.86 11.77
C HIS A 200 8.53 3.80 11.85
N VAL A 201 8.89 2.52 12.04
CA VAL A 201 7.93 1.42 12.16
C VAL A 201 7.01 1.58 13.37
N CYS A 202 7.53 2.05 14.51
CA CYS A 202 6.73 2.31 15.69
C CYS A 202 5.71 3.43 15.45
N PHE A 203 6.12 4.56 14.86
CA PHE A 203 5.20 5.64 14.55
C PHE A 203 4.15 5.23 13.51
N MET A 204 4.47 4.34 12.58
CA MET A 204 3.47 3.71 11.70
C MET A 204 2.45 2.91 12.51
N GLY A 205 2.89 2.02 13.39
CA GLY A 205 2.02 1.20 14.23
C GLY A 205 1.19 1.98 15.27
N LEU A 206 1.59 3.22 15.55
CA LEU A 206 0.86 4.20 16.37
C LEU A 206 -0.06 5.12 15.53
N GLY A 207 -0.12 4.92 14.21
CA GLY A 207 -0.96 5.73 13.30
C GLY A 207 -0.45 7.15 13.06
N ARG A 208 0.82 7.45 13.38
CA ARG A 208 1.46 8.77 13.23
C ARG A 208 2.28 8.83 11.93
N TYR A 209 1.61 8.69 10.79
CA TYR A 209 2.24 8.52 9.48
C TYR A 209 3.17 9.66 9.05
N ASP A 210 2.84 10.93 9.35
CA ASP A 210 3.74 12.04 9.01
C ASP A 210 5.04 12.04 9.84
N ILE A 211 4.94 11.64 11.12
CA ILE A 211 6.12 11.49 11.98
C ILE A 211 6.95 10.29 11.54
N ALA A 212 6.30 9.17 11.23
CA ALA A 212 6.96 8.02 10.65
C ALA A 212 7.69 8.39 9.35
N PHE A 213 7.04 9.14 8.45
CA PHE A 213 7.66 9.62 7.21
C PHE A 213 8.87 10.53 7.47
N TYR A 214 8.81 11.38 8.50
CA TYR A 214 9.96 12.21 8.90
C TYR A 214 11.18 11.35 9.25
N TYR A 215 11.02 10.29 10.06
CA TYR A 215 12.12 9.38 10.39
C TYR A 215 12.61 8.55 9.20
N LEU A 216 11.69 8.13 8.32
CA LEU A 216 12.05 7.48 7.06
C LEU A 216 12.93 8.39 6.20
N ARG A 217 12.55 9.66 6.06
CA ARG A 217 13.29 10.63 5.26
C ARG A 217 14.67 10.92 5.83
N GLN A 218 14.81 10.97 7.16
CA GLN A 218 16.12 11.06 7.80
C GLN A 218 17.00 9.85 7.49
N SER A 219 16.44 8.63 7.51
CA SER A 219 17.19 7.43 7.12
C SER A 219 17.65 7.49 5.67
N VAL A 220 16.81 7.94 4.74
CA VAL A 220 17.18 8.14 3.32
C VAL A 220 18.41 9.06 3.22
N THR A 221 18.36 10.25 3.84
CA THR A 221 19.49 11.18 3.85
C THR A 221 20.75 10.56 4.45
N MET A 222 20.61 9.81 5.54
CA MET A 222 21.75 9.14 6.18
C MET A 222 22.35 8.02 5.32
N LEU A 223 21.56 7.30 4.52
CA LEU A 223 22.09 6.32 3.57
C LEU A 223 22.92 6.96 2.46
N GLU A 224 22.52 8.15 1.98
CA GLU A 224 23.32 8.92 1.01
C GLU A 224 24.68 9.32 1.61
N ILE A 225 24.70 9.72 2.88
CA ILE A 225 25.94 10.01 3.62
C ILE A 225 26.83 8.76 3.75
N LEU A 226 26.24 7.57 3.88
CA LEU A 226 26.97 6.29 3.94
C LEU A 226 27.57 5.85 2.58
N ARG A 227 27.30 6.58 1.48
CA ARG A 227 27.88 6.38 0.14
C ARG A 227 27.79 4.92 -0.36
N ILE A 228 26.64 4.29 -0.11
CA ILE A 228 26.43 2.85 -0.39
C ILE A 228 26.48 2.54 -1.90
N GLU A 229 26.10 3.50 -2.74
CA GLU A 229 26.15 3.38 -4.20
C GLU A 229 27.57 3.52 -4.79
N ASP A 230 28.54 4.02 -4.02
CA ASP A 230 29.93 4.12 -4.48
C ASP A 230 30.68 2.81 -4.22
N SER A 231 30.76 1.97 -5.27
CA SER A 231 31.47 0.68 -5.23
C SER A 231 32.90 0.80 -4.70
N SER A 232 33.61 1.90 -5.00
CA SER A 232 34.99 2.09 -4.53
C SER A 232 35.05 2.32 -3.02
N SER A 233 34.13 3.12 -2.47
CA SER A 233 33.99 3.33 -1.02
C SER A 233 33.55 2.05 -0.32
N MET A 234 32.59 1.32 -0.91
CA MET A 234 32.10 0.06 -0.33
C MET A 234 33.22 -0.97 -0.23
N LEU A 235 34.03 -1.19 -1.28
CA LEU A 235 35.12 -2.18 -1.28
C LEU A 235 36.17 -1.98 -0.16
N MET A 236 36.33 -0.76 0.35
CA MET A 236 37.25 -0.43 1.44
C MET A 236 36.71 -0.82 2.83
N LEU A 237 35.42 -1.10 2.95
CA LEU A 237 34.78 -1.49 4.21
C LEU A 237 34.98 -2.98 4.48
N SER A 238 34.88 -3.40 5.74
CA SER A 238 34.82 -4.81 6.10
C SER A 238 33.57 -5.46 5.51
N PHE A 239 33.60 -6.78 5.30
CA PHE A 239 32.44 -7.53 4.79
C PHE A 239 31.19 -7.27 5.65
N THR A 240 31.32 -7.31 6.98
CA THR A 240 30.22 -7.04 7.92
C THR A 240 29.60 -5.66 7.70
N GLU A 241 30.41 -4.59 7.63
CA GLU A 241 29.89 -3.24 7.45
C GLU A 241 29.22 -3.08 6.07
N ARG A 242 29.80 -3.67 5.01
CA ARG A 242 29.19 -3.64 3.67
C ARG A 242 27.84 -4.34 3.64
N SER A 243 27.77 -5.56 4.18
CA SER A 243 26.56 -6.38 4.15
C SER A 243 25.43 -5.72 4.96
N GLN A 244 25.76 -5.13 6.11
CA GLN A 244 24.82 -4.35 6.93
C GLN A 244 24.29 -3.13 6.17
N ARG A 245 25.15 -2.34 5.52
CA ARG A 245 24.74 -1.18 4.72
C ARG A 245 23.81 -1.55 3.58
N GLN A 246 24.12 -2.61 2.83
CA GLN A 246 23.26 -3.11 1.75
C GLN A 246 21.90 -3.53 2.28
N ARG A 247 21.84 -4.36 3.34
CA ARG A 247 20.56 -4.79 3.94
C ARG A 247 19.74 -3.61 4.48
N LEU A 248 20.41 -2.63 5.09
CA LEU A 248 19.74 -1.43 5.57
C LEU A 248 19.20 -0.57 4.43
N TYR A 249 19.98 -0.39 3.35
CA TYR A 249 19.52 0.33 2.15
C TYR A 249 18.24 -0.28 1.60
N TRP A 250 18.23 -1.59 1.38
CA TRP A 250 17.07 -2.30 0.86
C TRP A 250 15.86 -2.27 1.82
N THR A 251 16.09 -2.28 3.12
CA THR A 251 15.03 -2.10 4.13
C THR A 251 14.38 -0.72 3.96
N VAL A 252 15.18 0.35 3.91
CA VAL A 252 14.67 1.73 3.73
C VAL A 252 13.99 1.89 2.36
N PHE A 253 14.54 1.29 1.31
CA PHE A 253 13.96 1.29 -0.04
C PHE A 253 12.54 0.72 -0.03
N ILE A 254 12.33 -0.47 0.58
CA ILE A 254 11.00 -1.10 0.67
C ILE A 254 10.00 -0.17 1.38
N HIS A 255 10.39 0.40 2.52
CA HIS A 255 9.53 1.33 3.27
C HIS A 255 9.23 2.62 2.49
N GLU A 256 10.20 3.16 1.76
CA GLU A 256 10.01 4.33 0.90
C GLU A 256 9.02 4.06 -0.23
N ARG A 257 9.16 2.94 -0.94
CA ARG A 257 8.24 2.55 -2.02
C ARG A 257 6.83 2.30 -1.50
N PHE A 258 6.67 1.70 -0.32
CA PHE A 258 5.38 1.60 0.34
C PHE A 258 4.76 2.98 0.63
N TYR A 259 5.52 3.92 1.19
CA TYR A 259 5.05 5.28 1.44
C TYR A 259 4.74 6.07 0.17
N ALA A 260 5.47 5.79 -0.92
CA ALA A 260 5.21 6.43 -2.19
C ALA A 260 3.80 6.12 -2.69
N ILE A 261 3.39 4.85 -2.60
CA ILE A 261 2.03 4.42 -2.94
C ILE A 261 1.01 4.88 -1.89
N ALA A 262 1.16 4.43 -0.64
CA ALA A 262 0.13 4.55 0.39
C ALA A 262 -0.10 5.99 0.86
N CYS A 263 0.93 6.84 0.79
CA CYS A 263 0.91 8.21 1.30
C CYS A 263 1.17 9.26 0.21
N HIS A 264 1.25 8.87 -1.07
CA HIS A 264 1.51 9.78 -2.20
C HIS A 264 2.76 10.65 -1.98
N ARG A 265 3.84 10.02 -1.53
CA ARG A 265 5.14 10.69 -1.30
C ARG A 265 6.12 10.40 -2.45
N PRO A 266 7.02 11.31 -2.80
CA PRO A 266 8.06 10.99 -3.78
C PRO A 266 9.05 9.97 -3.20
N ALA A 267 9.50 9.05 -4.04
CA ALA A 267 10.61 8.15 -3.74
C ALA A 267 11.93 8.79 -4.22
N LEU A 268 12.98 8.70 -3.41
CA LEU A 268 14.29 9.32 -3.67
C LEU A 268 15.40 8.27 -3.85
N LEU A 269 15.33 7.13 -3.16
CA LEU A 269 16.35 6.09 -3.27
C LEU A 269 16.26 5.38 -4.61
N ARG A 270 17.38 5.25 -5.31
CA ARG A 270 17.47 4.43 -6.53
C ARG A 270 17.64 2.96 -6.16
N PRO A 271 17.24 2.00 -7.01
CA PRO A 271 17.61 0.60 -6.77
C PRO A 271 19.14 0.46 -6.82
N LEU A 272 19.72 -0.33 -5.92
CA LEU A 272 21.14 -0.72 -6.04
C LEU A 272 21.29 -1.72 -7.20
N ASP A 273 22.45 -1.70 -7.85
CA ASP A 273 22.78 -2.64 -8.93
C ASP A 273 22.88 -4.10 -8.46
N THR A 274 23.08 -4.30 -7.15
CA THR A 274 23.26 -5.62 -6.53
C THR A 274 22.30 -5.84 -5.37
N LEU A 275 21.79 -7.07 -5.27
CA LEU A 275 21.12 -7.57 -4.07
C LEU A 275 22.12 -7.69 -2.90
N PRO A 276 21.65 -7.81 -1.64
CA PRO A 276 22.53 -8.00 -0.50
C PRO A 276 23.49 -9.17 -0.68
N GLU A 277 24.76 -8.97 -0.33
CA GLU A 277 25.76 -10.05 -0.32
C GLU A 277 25.34 -11.17 0.65
N PRO A 278 25.49 -12.47 0.30
CA PRO A 278 25.18 -13.58 1.20
C PRO A 278 26.02 -13.53 2.47
N ASP A 279 25.36 -13.41 3.61
CA ASP A 279 26.00 -13.26 4.92
C ASP A 279 25.67 -14.47 5.81
N GLY A 280 26.70 -15.26 6.15
CA GLY A 280 26.53 -16.48 6.96
C GLY A 280 26.11 -16.23 8.41
N THR A 281 26.07 -14.96 8.85
CA THR A 281 25.54 -14.57 10.16
C THR A 281 24.02 -14.37 10.17
N ILE A 282 23.38 -14.36 8.99
CA ILE A 282 21.93 -14.29 8.81
C ILE A 282 21.42 -15.69 8.40
N PRO A 283 20.35 -16.21 9.04
CA PRO A 283 19.72 -17.44 8.62
C PRO A 283 19.33 -17.42 7.13
N ILE A 284 19.55 -18.54 6.43
CA ILE A 284 19.39 -18.61 4.97
C ILE A 284 17.95 -18.31 4.53
N GLU A 285 16.97 -18.75 5.31
CA GLU A 285 15.55 -18.51 5.11
C GLU A 285 15.18 -17.02 5.28
N ILE A 286 15.83 -16.30 6.20
CA ILE A 286 15.65 -14.85 6.37
C ILE A 286 16.21 -14.13 5.15
N ASN A 287 17.45 -14.46 4.75
CA ASN A 287 18.08 -13.85 3.58
C ASN A 287 17.26 -14.12 2.30
N THR A 288 16.77 -15.34 2.13
CA THR A 288 15.97 -15.73 0.96
C THR A 288 14.66 -14.94 0.93
N GLY A 289 13.89 -14.90 2.02
CA GLY A 289 12.65 -14.14 2.06
C GLY A 289 12.88 -12.63 1.88
N PHE A 290 13.97 -12.08 2.43
CA PHE A 290 14.33 -10.67 2.24
C PHE A 290 14.64 -10.34 0.77
N ILE A 291 15.35 -11.21 0.06
CA ILE A 291 15.59 -11.06 -1.38
C ILE A 291 14.28 -11.09 -2.18
N GLN A 292 13.36 -12.00 -1.84
CA GLN A 292 12.07 -12.10 -2.55
C GLN A 292 11.22 -10.83 -2.37
N ILE A 293 11.18 -10.25 -1.17
CA ILE A 293 10.41 -9.02 -0.95
C ILE A 293 11.07 -7.81 -1.64
N ILE A 294 12.42 -7.75 -1.69
CA ILE A 294 13.14 -6.74 -2.50
C ILE A 294 12.71 -6.83 -3.96
N ARG A 295 12.72 -8.03 -4.55
CA ARG A 295 12.33 -8.25 -5.95
C ARG A 295 10.91 -7.78 -6.24
N LEU A 296 9.95 -8.02 -5.33
CA LEU A 296 8.60 -7.47 -5.49
C LEU A 296 8.57 -5.94 -5.46
N PHE A 297 9.29 -5.32 -4.51
CA PHE A 297 9.32 -3.86 -4.39
C PHE A 297 10.12 -3.15 -5.49
N LEU A 298 11.04 -3.85 -6.17
CA LEU A 298 11.71 -3.35 -7.38
C LEU A 298 10.73 -3.04 -8.52
N HIS A 299 9.55 -3.69 -8.54
CA HIS A 299 8.51 -3.38 -9.53
C HIS A 299 7.87 -2.01 -9.30
N ILE A 300 8.00 -1.42 -8.11
CA ILE A 300 7.61 -0.02 -7.83
C ILE A 300 8.72 0.92 -8.31
N ASP A 301 8.98 0.89 -9.62
CA ASP A 301 9.94 1.74 -10.31
C ASP A 301 9.34 3.13 -10.62
N ASP A 302 10.18 4.05 -11.12
CA ASP A 302 9.76 5.42 -11.43
C ASP A 302 8.69 5.46 -12.53
N ASP A 303 8.69 4.48 -13.43
CA ASP A 303 7.72 4.35 -14.52
C ASP A 303 6.32 3.94 -14.00
N MET A 304 6.27 2.98 -13.07
CA MET A 304 5.06 2.59 -12.35
C MET A 304 4.57 3.71 -11.44
N LEU A 305 5.46 4.37 -10.68
CA LEU A 305 5.10 5.48 -9.81
C LEU A 305 4.54 6.67 -10.60
N SER A 306 5.15 7.02 -11.74
CA SER A 306 4.63 8.06 -12.63
C SER A 306 3.18 7.77 -13.04
N LYS A 307 2.91 6.54 -13.48
CA LYS A 307 1.56 6.10 -13.86
C LYS A 307 0.60 6.05 -12.68
N TRP A 308 1.08 5.61 -11.52
CA TRP A 308 0.31 5.58 -10.27
C TRP A 308 -0.14 6.98 -9.86
N PHE A 309 0.77 7.96 -9.84
CA PHE A 309 0.42 9.34 -9.49
C PHE A 309 -0.50 9.98 -10.52
N ALA A 310 -0.38 9.61 -11.80
CA ALA A 310 -1.28 10.07 -12.84
C ALA A 310 -2.62 9.31 -12.90
N THR A 311 -2.89 8.35 -12.02
CA THR A 311 -4.21 7.72 -11.86
C THR A 311 -5.28 8.79 -11.57
N PHE A 312 -4.88 9.86 -10.87
CA PHE A 312 -5.73 10.99 -10.50
C PHE A 312 -5.67 12.15 -11.50
N ASP A 313 -4.81 12.07 -12.51
CA ASP A 313 -4.64 13.08 -13.55
C ASP A 313 -5.18 12.56 -14.91
N SER A 314 -5.85 13.42 -15.67
CA SER A 314 -6.53 13.05 -16.91
C SER A 314 -5.62 12.93 -18.14
N GLU A 315 -4.39 13.46 -18.11
CA GLU A 315 -3.63 13.69 -19.34
C GLU A 315 -2.62 12.58 -19.73
N GLN A 316 -2.17 11.73 -18.80
CA GLN A 316 -1.21 10.67 -19.15
C GLN A 316 -1.88 9.49 -19.85
N HIS A 317 -1.43 9.19 -21.08
CA HIS A 317 -1.77 7.98 -21.83
C HIS A 317 -0.98 6.78 -21.30
N ILE A 318 -1.64 5.64 -21.11
CA ILE A 318 -1.02 4.38 -20.66
C ILE A 318 -1.33 3.31 -21.71
N ASP A 319 -0.29 2.62 -22.18
CA ASP A 319 -0.44 1.51 -23.12
C ASP A 319 -1.01 0.27 -22.42
N LEU A 320 -1.90 -0.45 -23.11
CA LEU A 320 -2.48 -1.72 -22.67
C LEU A 320 -1.42 -2.80 -22.50
N THR A 321 -0.41 -2.81 -23.37
CA THR A 321 0.69 -3.78 -23.36
C THR A 321 1.46 -3.71 -22.04
N TRP A 322 1.77 -2.49 -21.58
CA TRP A 322 2.44 -2.24 -20.30
C TRP A 322 1.70 -2.86 -19.12
N ILE A 323 0.36 -2.76 -19.09
CA ILE A 323 -0.45 -3.35 -18.00
C ILE A 323 -0.29 -4.87 -17.96
N VAL A 324 -0.35 -5.53 -19.11
CA VAL A 324 -0.23 -6.99 -19.22
C VAL A 324 1.19 -7.42 -18.85
N GLU A 325 2.20 -6.77 -19.43
CA GLU A 325 3.61 -7.06 -19.16
C GLU A 325 3.97 -6.86 -17.68
N LYS A 326 3.50 -5.77 -17.06
CA LYS A 326 3.80 -5.50 -15.64
C LYS A 326 3.14 -6.53 -14.71
N HIS A 327 1.91 -6.98 -15.01
CA HIS A 327 1.31 -8.09 -14.27
C HIS A 327 2.10 -9.39 -14.43
N GLN A 328 2.55 -9.71 -15.65
CA GLN A 328 3.36 -10.91 -15.92
C GLN A 328 4.70 -10.85 -15.19
N GLN A 329 5.36 -9.70 -15.16
CA GLN A 329 6.61 -9.49 -14.41
C GLN A 329 6.41 -9.74 -12.92
N ILE A 330 5.37 -9.14 -12.30
CA ILE A 330 5.03 -9.37 -10.90
C ILE A 330 4.68 -10.84 -10.63
N ASP A 331 3.97 -11.50 -11.56
CA ASP A 331 3.63 -12.91 -11.44
C ASP A 331 4.86 -13.83 -11.55
N ALA A 332 5.82 -13.47 -12.40
CA ALA A 332 7.06 -14.22 -12.64
C ALA A 332 7.99 -14.28 -11.42
N GLU A 333 8.06 -13.23 -10.59
CA GLU A 333 8.91 -13.17 -9.37
C GLU A 333 8.64 -14.31 -8.38
N THR A 334 7.47 -14.94 -8.47
CA THR A 334 7.08 -16.06 -7.61
C THR A 334 6.86 -17.37 -8.38
N ALA A 335 6.82 -17.33 -9.71
CA ALA A 335 6.51 -18.49 -10.55
C ALA A 335 7.71 -19.41 -10.81
N GLY A 336 8.95 -18.90 -10.72
CA GLY A 336 10.18 -19.69 -10.85
C GLY A 336 10.76 -20.22 -9.53
N SER A 337 10.17 -19.82 -8.40
CA SER A 337 10.68 -19.99 -7.03
C SER A 337 9.71 -20.78 -6.15
N GLY A 338 8.84 -21.63 -6.73
CA GLY A 338 7.82 -22.37 -5.98
C GLY A 338 8.38 -23.13 -4.77
N ASP A 339 9.53 -23.79 -4.95
CA ASP A 339 10.25 -24.46 -3.87
C ASP A 339 10.88 -23.47 -2.88
N GLU A 340 11.47 -22.37 -3.36
CA GLU A 340 12.10 -21.35 -2.50
C GLU A 340 11.07 -20.66 -1.60
N VAL A 341 9.90 -20.27 -2.15
CA VAL A 341 8.80 -19.65 -1.40
C VAL A 341 8.17 -20.65 -0.43
N ALA A 342 8.00 -21.92 -0.84
CA ALA A 342 7.49 -22.97 0.03
C ALA A 342 8.41 -23.26 1.22
N CYS A 343 9.72 -23.03 1.09
CA CYS A 343 10.69 -23.18 2.17
C CYS A 343 10.72 -21.98 3.13
N LEU A 344 10.04 -20.87 2.83
CA LEU A 344 9.98 -19.72 3.72
C LEU A 344 9.04 -19.99 4.90
N SER A 345 9.25 -19.25 6.00
CA SER A 345 8.32 -19.25 7.12
C SER A 345 6.93 -18.77 6.70
N SER A 346 5.86 -19.22 7.39
CA SER A 346 4.48 -18.80 7.10
C SER A 346 4.33 -17.27 7.07
N ARG A 347 4.99 -16.56 8.00
CA ARG A 347 5.05 -15.09 8.06
C ARG A 347 5.65 -14.48 6.79
N GLN A 348 6.80 -14.97 6.33
CA GLN A 348 7.41 -14.45 5.10
C GLN A 348 6.56 -14.76 3.87
N GLN A 349 5.94 -15.95 3.80
CA GLN A 349 5.01 -16.29 2.71
C GLN A 349 3.80 -15.35 2.69
N VAL A 350 3.22 -15.06 3.86
CA VAL A 350 2.09 -14.13 4.02
C VAL A 350 2.47 -12.73 3.52
N ASP A 351 3.59 -12.17 3.95
CA ASP A 351 4.03 -10.85 3.50
C ASP A 351 4.23 -10.79 1.99
N LEU A 352 4.93 -11.78 1.43
CA LEU A 352 5.18 -11.88 0.00
C LEU A 352 3.88 -11.99 -0.80
N LEU A 353 3.00 -12.91 -0.43
CA LEU A 353 1.77 -13.16 -1.18
C LEU A 353 0.80 -11.99 -1.05
N ILE A 354 0.58 -11.43 0.14
CA ILE A 354 -0.29 -10.25 0.30
C ILE A 354 0.29 -9.07 -0.48
N THR A 355 1.61 -8.82 -0.39
CA THR A 355 2.27 -7.75 -1.14
C THR A 355 2.16 -7.97 -2.65
N LYS A 356 2.32 -9.19 -3.14
CA LYS A 356 2.13 -9.52 -4.55
C LYS A 356 0.70 -9.21 -5.02
N HIS A 357 -0.31 -9.66 -4.29
CA HIS A 357 -1.71 -9.37 -4.62
C HIS A 357 -2.00 -7.86 -4.60
N TRP A 358 -1.41 -7.14 -3.64
CA TRP A 358 -1.49 -5.69 -3.55
C TRP A 358 -0.88 -5.01 -4.79
N LEU A 359 0.34 -5.37 -5.19
CA LEU A 359 0.98 -4.83 -6.40
C LEU A 359 0.14 -5.07 -7.66
N ARG A 360 -0.39 -6.29 -7.84
CA ARG A 360 -1.28 -6.61 -8.95
C ARG A 360 -2.55 -5.76 -8.93
N MET A 361 -3.12 -5.53 -7.74
CA MET A 361 -4.28 -4.65 -7.58
C MET A 361 -3.96 -3.21 -7.97
N LEU A 362 -2.78 -2.68 -7.62
CA LEU A 362 -2.35 -1.34 -8.02
C LEU A 362 -2.26 -1.20 -9.54
N VAL A 363 -1.61 -2.15 -10.23
CA VAL A 363 -1.51 -2.15 -11.70
C VAL A 363 -2.90 -2.23 -12.35
N TRP A 364 -3.79 -3.05 -11.79
CA TRP A 364 -5.18 -3.11 -12.23
C TRP A 364 -5.94 -1.80 -12.01
N GLN A 365 -5.76 -1.11 -10.89
CA GLN A 365 -6.37 0.19 -10.60
C GLN A 365 -5.87 1.28 -11.57
N ILE A 366 -4.58 1.24 -11.96
CA ILE A 366 -4.03 2.11 -13.00
C ILE A 366 -4.79 1.89 -14.31
N ALA A 367 -4.94 0.64 -14.78
CA ALA A 367 -5.72 0.32 -15.98
C ALA A 367 -7.18 0.81 -15.87
N MET A 368 -7.78 0.61 -14.71
CA MET A 368 -9.16 0.99 -14.42
C MET A 368 -9.37 2.51 -14.54
N SER A 369 -8.46 3.31 -13.99
CA SER A 369 -8.53 4.78 -14.02
C SER A 369 -8.52 5.33 -15.45
N LYS A 370 -7.87 4.62 -16.37
CA LYS A 370 -7.79 4.97 -17.80
C LYS A 370 -8.84 4.26 -18.67
N CYS A 371 -9.84 3.59 -18.09
CA CYS A 371 -10.87 2.82 -18.82
C CYS A 371 -10.31 1.71 -19.73
N LEU A 372 -9.17 1.12 -19.39
CA LEU A 372 -8.49 0.14 -20.26
C LEU A 372 -9.03 -1.29 -20.11
N LEU A 373 -9.87 -1.55 -19.12
CA LEU A 373 -10.39 -2.86 -18.79
C LEU A 373 -11.61 -3.24 -19.64
N SER A 374 -11.78 -4.54 -19.90
CA SER A 374 -12.96 -5.06 -20.61
C SER A 374 -13.59 -6.25 -19.88
N SER A 375 -14.90 -6.43 -20.02
CA SER A 375 -15.63 -7.55 -19.40
C SER A 375 -15.40 -8.91 -20.09
N GLY A 376 -14.75 -8.93 -21.27
CA GLY A 376 -14.58 -10.12 -22.11
C GLY A 376 -13.14 -10.37 -22.54
N SER A 377 -12.17 -9.78 -21.85
CA SER A 377 -10.75 -10.05 -22.09
C SER A 377 -10.42 -11.52 -21.80
N SER A 378 -9.64 -12.15 -22.68
CA SER A 378 -9.02 -13.46 -22.40
C SER A 378 -7.95 -13.36 -21.32
N GLU A 379 -7.27 -12.20 -21.24
CA GLU A 379 -6.29 -11.90 -20.20
C GLU A 379 -7.00 -11.52 -18.90
N GLN A 380 -6.78 -12.32 -17.84
CA GLN A 380 -7.43 -12.14 -16.54
C GLN A 380 -7.08 -10.79 -15.90
N SER A 381 -5.83 -10.32 -16.06
CA SER A 381 -5.33 -9.03 -15.57
C SER A 381 -6.05 -7.81 -16.19
N MET A 382 -6.69 -8.00 -17.33
CA MET A 382 -7.43 -6.95 -18.06
C MET A 382 -8.95 -7.02 -17.83
N SER A 383 -9.39 -7.93 -16.97
CA SER A 383 -10.80 -8.13 -16.64
C SER A 383 -11.28 -7.19 -15.54
N LEU A 384 -12.51 -6.69 -15.67
CA LEU A 384 -13.20 -6.02 -14.55
C LEU A 384 -13.44 -6.95 -13.35
N LEU A 385 -13.37 -8.27 -13.55
CA LEU A 385 -13.54 -9.29 -12.51
C LEU A 385 -12.22 -9.70 -11.85
N PHE A 386 -11.10 -9.09 -12.24
CA PHE A 386 -9.79 -9.41 -11.67
C PHE A 386 -9.78 -9.35 -10.12
N PRO A 387 -10.32 -8.31 -9.45
CA PRO A 387 -10.32 -8.27 -7.99
C PRO A 387 -11.14 -9.39 -7.34
N ILE A 388 -12.16 -9.92 -8.02
CA ILE A 388 -12.94 -11.07 -7.51
C ILE A 388 -12.09 -12.34 -7.46
N GLY A 389 -11.21 -12.54 -8.45
CA GLY A 389 -10.23 -13.64 -8.42
C GLY A 389 -9.26 -13.50 -7.25
N ILE A 390 -8.74 -12.29 -7.03
CA ILE A 390 -7.86 -11.95 -5.90
C ILE A 390 -8.58 -12.19 -4.56
N SER A 391 -9.87 -11.86 -4.44
CA SER A 391 -10.66 -12.09 -3.23
C SER A 391 -10.68 -13.55 -2.80
N LYS A 392 -10.81 -14.48 -3.76
CA LYS A 392 -10.80 -15.93 -3.48
C LYS A 392 -9.42 -16.40 -3.01
N GLN A 393 -8.37 -15.97 -3.72
CA GLN A 393 -6.98 -16.31 -3.39
C GLN A 393 -6.59 -15.77 -2.00
N LEU A 394 -6.99 -14.54 -1.66
CA LEU A 394 -6.78 -13.96 -0.34
C LEU A 394 -7.55 -14.71 0.76
N ARG A 395 -8.79 -15.11 0.49
CA ARG A 395 -9.58 -15.91 1.44
C ARG A 395 -8.91 -17.26 1.72
N GLU A 396 -8.47 -17.96 0.69
CA GLU A 396 -7.76 -19.24 0.80
C GLU A 396 -6.46 -19.09 1.59
N LEU A 397 -5.66 -18.05 1.29
CA LEU A 397 -4.43 -17.75 2.00
C LEU A 397 -4.68 -17.44 3.49
N ILE A 398 -5.61 -16.53 3.79
CA ILE A 398 -5.89 -16.13 5.18
C ILE A 398 -6.48 -17.29 5.98
N ALA A 399 -7.26 -18.17 5.35
CA ALA A 399 -7.80 -19.36 5.98
C ALA A 399 -6.77 -20.47 6.23
N SER A 400 -5.64 -20.47 5.51
CA SER A 400 -4.59 -21.50 5.63
C SER A 400 -3.50 -21.17 6.64
N VAL A 401 -3.45 -19.93 7.15
CA VAL A 401 -2.42 -19.46 8.09
C VAL A 401 -3.02 -19.04 9.43
N SER A 402 -2.19 -18.95 10.47
CA SER A 402 -2.67 -18.41 11.73
C SER A 402 -2.88 -16.91 11.63
N LYS A 403 -3.85 -16.36 12.37
CA LYS A 403 -4.06 -14.91 12.47
C LYS A 403 -2.80 -14.18 12.93
N GLN A 404 -2.04 -14.82 13.83
CA GLN A 404 -0.79 -14.32 14.35
C GLN A 404 0.27 -14.15 13.25
N ASP A 405 0.35 -15.07 12.29
CA ASP A 405 1.29 -14.96 11.17
C ASP A 405 1.01 -13.73 10.29
N ILE A 406 -0.18 -13.14 10.37
CA ILE A 406 -0.54 -11.90 9.66
C ILE A 406 -0.40 -10.67 10.54
N GLU A 407 -0.80 -10.75 11.82
CA GLU A 407 -0.81 -9.59 12.73
C GLU A 407 0.59 -9.03 13.01
N VAL A 408 1.61 -9.89 13.03
CA VAL A 408 2.98 -9.51 13.42
C VAL A 408 3.66 -8.56 12.43
N HIS A 409 3.14 -8.42 11.21
CA HIS A 409 3.66 -7.49 10.22
C HIS A 409 3.22 -6.03 10.50
N GLY A 410 2.28 -5.83 11.42
CA GLY A 410 1.80 -4.53 11.83
C GLY A 410 1.02 -3.77 10.74
N SER A 411 1.09 -2.45 10.80
CA SER A 411 0.24 -1.54 10.00
C SER A 411 0.47 -1.63 8.48
N GLY A 412 1.63 -2.12 8.03
CA GLY A 412 1.95 -2.25 6.60
C GLY A 412 1.04 -3.26 5.89
N ILE A 413 0.92 -4.48 6.43
CA ILE A 413 0.03 -5.50 5.89
C ILE A 413 -1.44 -5.15 6.12
N GLN A 414 -1.77 -4.55 7.27
CA GLN A 414 -3.13 -4.06 7.53
C GLN A 414 -3.60 -3.05 6.46
N GLN A 415 -2.72 -2.12 6.06
CA GLN A 415 -3.00 -1.16 5.00
C GLN A 415 -3.22 -1.86 3.65
N LYS A 416 -2.34 -2.79 3.26
CA LYS A 416 -2.48 -3.53 2.00
C LYS A 416 -3.79 -4.33 1.96
N LEU A 417 -4.13 -5.00 3.07
CA LEU A 417 -5.39 -5.75 3.20
C LEU A 417 -6.62 -4.83 3.15
N PHE A 418 -6.56 -3.64 3.76
CA PHE A 418 -7.61 -2.64 3.62
C PHE A 418 -7.82 -2.27 2.15
N GLU A 419 -6.77 -1.87 1.43
CA GLU A 419 -6.86 -1.43 0.03
C GLU A 419 -7.38 -2.54 -0.90
N LEU A 420 -6.92 -3.78 -0.67
CA LEU A 420 -7.42 -4.96 -1.37
C LEU A 420 -8.92 -5.17 -1.10
N THR A 421 -9.32 -5.20 0.17
CA THR A 421 -10.72 -5.44 0.59
C THR A 421 -11.64 -4.33 0.10
N ASP A 422 -11.19 -3.07 0.16
CA ASP A 422 -11.93 -1.90 -0.31
C ASP A 422 -12.16 -1.94 -1.82
N THR A 423 -11.14 -2.30 -2.59
CA THR A 423 -11.23 -2.45 -4.05
C THR A 423 -12.18 -3.58 -4.42
N ILE A 424 -12.08 -4.72 -3.73
CA ILE A 424 -12.98 -5.86 -3.92
C ILE A 424 -14.43 -5.44 -3.67
N ALA A 425 -14.71 -4.81 -2.53
CA ALA A 425 -16.05 -4.33 -2.18
C ALA A 425 -16.64 -3.43 -3.27
N SER A 426 -15.80 -2.55 -3.82
CA SER A 426 -16.17 -1.62 -4.90
C SER A 426 -16.58 -2.37 -6.16
N VAL A 427 -15.82 -3.40 -6.55
CA VAL A 427 -16.16 -4.25 -7.70
C VAL A 427 -17.43 -5.06 -7.45
N VAL A 428 -17.62 -5.63 -6.24
CA VAL A 428 -18.85 -6.38 -5.91
C VAL A 428 -20.09 -5.47 -5.99
N LEU A 429 -19.99 -4.23 -5.52
CA LEU A 429 -21.08 -3.24 -5.54
C LEU A 429 -21.43 -2.74 -6.95
N THR A 430 -20.49 -2.77 -7.88
CA THR A 430 -20.62 -2.06 -9.18
C THR A 430 -20.70 -2.98 -10.38
N VAL A 431 -20.07 -4.16 -10.33
CA VAL A 431 -20.02 -5.11 -11.44
C VAL A 431 -21.06 -6.21 -11.21
N PRO A 432 -22.10 -6.29 -12.06
CA PRO A 432 -23.14 -7.30 -11.92
C PRO A 432 -22.57 -8.72 -11.94
N ALA A 433 -23.09 -9.59 -11.07
CA ALA A 433 -22.84 -11.02 -11.15
C ALA A 433 -23.68 -11.65 -12.26
N SER A 434 -23.16 -12.72 -12.88
CA SER A 434 -23.86 -13.50 -13.92
C SER A 434 -25.02 -14.33 -13.36
N SER A 435 -24.95 -14.69 -12.07
CA SER A 435 -25.96 -15.47 -11.37
C SER A 435 -26.11 -15.03 -9.91
N LEU A 436 -27.21 -15.42 -9.26
CA LEU A 436 -27.42 -15.22 -7.83
C LEU A 436 -26.40 -15.97 -6.98
N GLN A 437 -26.02 -17.18 -7.40
CA GLN A 437 -25.01 -17.98 -6.71
C GLN A 437 -23.65 -17.29 -6.74
N GLU A 438 -23.23 -16.78 -7.90
CA GLU A 438 -21.99 -16.02 -8.02
C GLU A 438 -22.03 -14.76 -7.16
N ARG A 439 -23.16 -14.04 -7.12
CA ARG A 439 -23.32 -12.86 -6.27
C ARG A 439 -23.09 -13.20 -4.79
N ARG A 440 -23.78 -14.23 -4.28
CA ARG A 440 -23.63 -14.66 -2.88
C ARG A 440 -22.17 -15.00 -2.56
N GLN A 441 -21.51 -15.77 -3.43
CA GLN A 441 -20.11 -16.10 -3.23
C GLN A 441 -19.21 -14.87 -3.14
N ARG A 442 -19.41 -13.87 -4.03
CA ARG A 442 -18.65 -12.62 -4.01
C ARG A 442 -18.85 -11.83 -2.72
N VAL A 443 -20.09 -11.78 -2.21
CA VAL A 443 -20.41 -11.10 -0.95
C VAL A 443 -19.84 -11.87 0.24
N ASP A 444 -19.93 -13.21 0.24
CA ASP A 444 -19.33 -14.07 1.27
C ASP A 444 -17.82 -13.91 1.36
N ASP A 445 -17.13 -13.87 0.21
CA ASP A 445 -15.68 -13.66 0.16
C ASP A 445 -15.31 -12.27 0.71
N PHE A 446 -16.04 -11.22 0.33
CA PHE A 446 -15.86 -9.88 0.90
C PHE A 446 -16.13 -9.87 2.42
N ASN A 447 -17.22 -10.46 2.88
CA ASN A 447 -17.60 -10.50 4.29
C ASN A 447 -16.53 -11.19 5.14
N PHE A 448 -15.91 -12.25 4.62
CA PHE A 448 -14.77 -12.91 5.25
C PHE A 448 -13.59 -11.94 5.40
N LEU A 449 -13.16 -11.30 4.32
CA LEU A 449 -12.03 -10.36 4.32
C LEU A 449 -12.28 -9.15 5.22
N PHE A 450 -13.48 -8.58 5.17
CA PHE A 450 -13.90 -7.46 6.02
C PHE A 450 -13.85 -7.84 7.51
N ARG A 451 -14.44 -8.98 7.90
CA ARG A 451 -14.42 -9.44 9.30
C ARG A 451 -12.99 -9.71 9.76
N PHE A 452 -12.18 -10.33 8.91
CA PHE A 452 -10.78 -10.58 9.22
C PHE A 452 -10.02 -9.26 9.43
N TRP A 453 -10.09 -8.33 8.49
CA TRP A 453 -9.43 -7.02 8.59
C TRP A 453 -9.86 -6.25 9.84
N LYS A 454 -11.16 -6.20 10.12
CA LYS A 454 -11.72 -5.54 11.31
C LYS A 454 -11.25 -6.18 12.63
N SER A 455 -10.88 -7.45 12.60
CA SER A 455 -10.37 -8.15 13.77
C SER A 455 -8.89 -7.88 14.06
N LEU A 456 -8.15 -7.25 13.14
CA LEU A 456 -6.75 -6.91 13.32
C LEU A 456 -6.60 -5.78 14.36
N PRO A 457 -5.46 -5.71 15.09
CA PRO A 457 -5.27 -4.71 16.14
C PRO A 457 -5.17 -3.30 15.56
N ARG A 458 -5.74 -2.32 16.27
CA ARG A 458 -5.66 -0.87 15.96
C ARG A 458 -6.06 -0.51 14.52
N PRO A 459 -7.25 -0.92 14.04
CA PRO A 459 -7.72 -0.50 12.73
C PRO A 459 -7.86 1.02 12.69
N ASN A 460 -7.50 1.63 11.56
CA ASN A 460 -7.71 3.06 11.35
C ASN A 460 -9.23 3.34 11.31
N SER A 461 -9.70 4.33 12.08
CA SER A 461 -11.13 4.62 12.22
C SER A 461 -11.78 5.03 10.91
N VAL A 462 -11.12 5.84 10.09
CA VAL A 462 -11.62 6.29 8.78
C VAL A 462 -11.75 5.10 7.83
N GLN A 463 -10.76 4.20 7.83
CA GLN A 463 -10.79 2.98 7.03
C GLN A 463 -11.91 2.04 7.46
N GLN A 464 -12.13 1.93 8.78
CA GLN A 464 -13.20 1.12 9.33
C GLN A 464 -14.56 1.66 8.92
N GLU A 465 -14.80 2.96 9.05
CA GLU A 465 -16.03 3.62 8.61
C GLU A 465 -16.30 3.40 7.11
N LEU A 466 -15.26 3.49 6.27
CA LEU A 466 -15.39 3.27 4.83
C LEU A 466 -15.83 1.83 4.51
N LEU A 467 -15.18 0.83 5.10
CA LEU A 467 -15.53 -0.57 4.87
C LEU A 467 -16.89 -0.93 5.48
N GLU A 468 -17.25 -0.39 6.64
CA GLU A 468 -18.57 -0.57 7.26
C GLU A 468 -19.69 0.01 6.39
N SER A 469 -19.46 1.17 5.76
CA SER A 469 -20.38 1.76 4.79
C SER A 469 -20.59 0.86 3.57
N LYS A 470 -19.52 0.28 3.02
CA LYS A 470 -19.60 -0.66 1.89
C LYS A 470 -20.27 -1.99 2.29
N HIS A 471 -19.96 -2.51 3.47
CA HIS A 471 -20.57 -3.71 4.02
C HIS A 471 -22.09 -3.55 4.19
N SER A 472 -22.54 -2.41 4.72
CA SER A 472 -23.97 -2.12 4.89
C SER A 472 -24.71 -2.10 3.54
N LYS A 473 -24.13 -1.45 2.52
CA LYS A 473 -24.68 -1.44 1.15
C LYS A 473 -24.75 -2.82 0.52
N LEU A 474 -23.80 -3.70 0.80
CA LEU A 474 -23.81 -5.07 0.28
C LEU A 474 -24.89 -5.92 0.96
N ALA A 475 -25.11 -5.75 2.26
CA ALA A 475 -26.18 -6.43 2.99
C ALA A 475 -27.58 -6.07 2.45
N GLU A 476 -27.80 -4.82 2.02
CA GLU A 476 -29.05 -4.40 1.37
C GLU A 476 -29.29 -5.06 0.00
N ILE A 477 -28.24 -5.52 -0.69
CA ILE A 477 -28.33 -6.15 -2.02
C ILE A 477 -28.59 -7.66 -1.92
N GLU A 478 -28.40 -8.27 -0.74
CA GLU A 478 -28.71 -9.68 -0.47
C GLU A 478 -30.19 -9.93 -0.12
N LEU A 479 -30.91 -8.87 0.28
CA LEU A 479 -32.37 -8.82 0.47
C LEU A 479 -33.07 -8.56 -0.87
#